data_AF-A0A6I6HQY7-F1
#
_entry.id   AF-A0A6I6HQY7-F1
#
_cell.length_a   1.000
_cell.length_b   1.000
_cell.length_c   1.000
_cell.angle_alpha   90.00
_cell.angle_beta   90.00
_cell.angle_gamma   90.00
#
_symmetry.space_group_name_H-M   'P 1'
#
loop_
_entity.id
_entity.type
_entity.pdbx_description
1 polymer ?
#
loop_
_entity_poly.entity_id
_entity_poly.type
_entity_poly.pdbx_seq_one_letter_code
_entity_poly.pdbx_strand_id
1 'polypeptide(L)'
;MVWADEFNWSPVEKSAEYSVTGALLIDAATKLAGRPLTLQGTSDAGWIDRGVLKALRALAAADAVGVHVLTLADGRIFNVQFAPGEPIEATPLARPELPPDSYPYIATLRLIEV
;
A
#
# COMPACT_ATOMS: atom_id res chain seq x y z
N MET A 1 -9.10 -7.76 2.08
CA MET A 1 -7.82 -7.13 2.48
C MET A 1 -8.13 -6.00 3.45
N VAL A 2 -7.20 -5.66 4.34
CA VAL A 2 -7.33 -4.58 5.32
C VAL A 2 -6.18 -3.59 5.11
N TRP A 3 -6.43 -2.30 5.37
CA TRP A 3 -5.39 -1.27 5.33
C TRP A 3 -4.53 -1.35 6.61
N ALA A 4 -3.33 -1.90 6.49
CA ALA A 4 -2.47 -2.22 7.63
C ALA A 4 -1.87 -0.98 8.31
N ASP A 5 -1.55 0.05 7.53
CA ASP A 5 -0.91 1.30 7.97
C ASP A 5 -1.89 2.48 8.06
N GLU A 6 -3.21 2.23 8.10
CA GLU A 6 -4.25 3.27 8.13
C GLU A 6 -4.00 4.36 9.16
N PHE A 7 -3.63 3.95 10.37
CA PHE A 7 -3.35 4.82 11.52
C PHE A 7 -1.85 4.96 11.83
N ASN A 8 -0.98 4.32 11.05
CA ASN A 8 0.47 4.33 11.27
C ASN A 8 1.17 5.40 10.40
N TRP A 9 0.45 6.46 10.06
CA TRP A 9 0.96 7.59 9.29
C TRP A 9 0.56 8.90 9.94
N SER A 10 1.50 9.85 9.99
CA SER A 10 1.27 11.21 10.47
C SER A 10 1.33 12.21 9.31
N PRO A 11 0.33 13.11 9.17
CA PRO A 11 0.35 14.17 8.17
C PRO A 11 1.43 15.23 8.44
N VAL A 12 1.94 15.31 9.66
CA VAL A 12 2.98 16.25 10.06
C VAL A 12 4.26 15.48 10.33
N GLU A 13 5.35 15.88 9.67
CA GLU A 13 6.71 15.45 9.97
C GLU A 13 7.34 16.45 10.95
N LYS A 14 8.13 15.95 11.90
CA LYS A 14 8.89 16.80 12.83
C LYS A 14 10.32 16.29 12.93
N SER A 15 11.29 17.15 12.69
CA SER A 15 12.70 16.89 13.02
C SER A 15 13.12 17.75 14.20
N ALA A 16 13.74 17.13 15.20
CA ALA A 16 14.22 17.81 16.39
C ALA A 16 15.74 17.66 16.50
N GLU A 17 16.44 18.77 16.65
CA GLU A 17 17.89 18.81 16.85
C GLU A 17 18.26 19.80 17.96
N TYR A 18 19.42 19.59 18.58
CA TYR A 18 19.95 20.54 19.54
C TYR A 18 20.98 21.45 18.87
N SER A 19 20.81 22.76 19.03
CA SER A 19 21.81 23.74 18.63
C SER A 19 23.10 23.61 19.44
N VAL A 20 24.18 24.26 18.96
CA VAL A 20 25.48 24.32 19.66
C VAL A 20 25.36 24.96 21.05
N THR A 21 24.35 25.81 21.27
CA THR A 21 24.05 26.44 22.56
C THR A 21 23.09 25.61 23.44
N GLY A 22 22.69 24.41 23.02
CA GLY A 22 21.81 23.51 23.76
C GLY A 22 20.31 23.80 23.64
N ALA A 23 19.89 24.74 22.80
CA ALA A 23 18.48 24.98 22.53
C ALA A 23 17.92 23.89 21.59
N LEU A 24 16.71 23.40 21.90
CA LEU A 24 15.97 22.45 21.05
C LEU A 24 15.35 23.20 19.86
N LEU A 25 15.78 22.85 18.66
CA LEU A 25 15.21 23.30 17.39
C LEU A 25 14.24 22.23 16.91
N ILE A 26 13.02 22.64 16.58
CA ILE A 26 11.99 21.75 16.01
C ILE A 26 11.58 22.35 14.67
N ASP A 27 11.86 21.62 13.59
CA ASP A 27 11.29 21.90 12.28
C ASP A 27 10.08 20.98 12.08
N ALA A 28 8.96 21.57 11.66
CA ALA A 28 7.69 20.87 11.53
C ALA A 28 6.95 21.36 10.29
N ALA A 29 6.60 20.42 9.41
CA ALA A 29 5.89 20.71 8.17
C ALA A 29 4.82 19.65 7.87
N THR A 30 3.81 20.05 7.09
CA THR A 30 2.76 19.14 6.61
C THR A 30 3.23 18.44 5.34
N LYS A 31 3.09 17.11 5.29
CA LYS A 31 3.35 16.32 4.08
C LYS A 31 2.24 16.57 3.07
N LEU A 32 2.61 16.93 1.84
CA LEU A 32 1.64 17.21 0.77
C LEU A 32 1.12 15.94 0.08
N ALA A 33 1.97 14.91 0.00
CA ALA A 33 1.69 13.61 -0.61
C ALA A 33 2.59 12.53 0.03
N GLY A 34 2.48 11.30 -0.44
CA GLY A 34 3.37 10.21 -0.02
C GLY A 34 2.83 9.37 1.13
N ARG A 35 1.51 9.41 1.39
CA ARG A 35 0.91 8.53 2.40
C ARG A 35 0.95 7.08 1.89
N PRO A 36 1.54 6.14 2.63
CA PRO A 36 1.54 4.74 2.22
C PRO A 36 0.15 4.12 2.46
N LEU A 37 -0.30 3.35 1.47
CA LEU A 37 -1.51 2.55 1.51
C LEU A 37 -1.13 1.08 1.32
N THR A 38 -0.88 0.39 2.43
CA THR A 38 -0.58 -1.05 2.43
C THR A 38 -1.86 -1.85 2.67
N LEU A 39 -2.42 -2.40 1.59
CA LEU A 39 -3.56 -3.31 1.65
C LEU A 39 -3.06 -4.74 1.79
N GLN A 40 -3.37 -5.38 2.91
CA GLN A 40 -2.85 -6.71 3.24
C GLN A 40 -3.99 -7.69 3.53
N GLY A 41 -3.91 -8.88 2.95
CA GLY A 41 -4.68 -10.05 3.38
C GLY A 41 -3.92 -10.84 4.45
N THR A 42 -4.65 -11.62 5.26
CA THR A 42 -4.06 -12.57 6.21
C THR A 42 -4.41 -14.00 5.81
N SER A 43 -3.86 -15.00 6.52
CA SER A 43 -4.26 -16.39 6.33
C SER A 43 -5.74 -16.62 6.55
N ASP A 44 -6.36 -15.83 7.42
CA ASP A 44 -7.72 -16.08 7.92
C ASP A 44 -8.76 -15.18 7.25
N ALA A 45 -8.34 -14.07 6.62
CA ALA A 45 -9.27 -13.12 6.01
C ALA A 45 -8.66 -12.28 4.88
N GLY A 46 -9.56 -11.78 4.02
CA GLY A 46 -9.23 -10.71 3.08
C GLY A 46 -8.41 -11.16 1.87
N TRP A 47 -8.63 -12.37 1.40
CA TRP A 47 -8.00 -12.92 0.20
C TRP A 47 -8.40 -12.18 -1.08
N ILE A 48 -7.59 -12.37 -2.12
CA ILE A 48 -7.83 -11.87 -3.46
C ILE A 48 -7.83 -13.03 -4.46
N ASP A 49 -8.71 -12.97 -5.45
CA ASP A 49 -8.76 -13.96 -6.51
C ASP A 49 -7.52 -13.85 -7.42
N ARG A 50 -6.99 -15.00 -7.83
CA ARG A 50 -5.84 -15.08 -8.74
C ARG A 50 -6.01 -14.26 -10.02
N GLY A 51 -7.21 -14.24 -10.60
CA GLY A 51 -7.52 -13.47 -11.81
C GLY A 51 -7.36 -11.97 -11.58
N VAL A 52 -7.86 -11.46 -10.44
CA VAL A 52 -7.71 -10.06 -10.06
C VAL A 52 -6.25 -9.73 -9.77
N LEU A 53 -5.53 -10.62 -9.07
CA LEU A 53 -4.10 -10.47 -8.82
C LEU A 53 -3.28 -10.38 -10.12
N LYS A 54 -3.61 -11.19 -11.14
CA LYS A 54 -2.98 -11.10 -12.46
C LYS A 54 -3.26 -9.77 -13.14
N ALA A 55 -4.51 -9.30 -13.09
CA ALA A 55 -4.88 -8.01 -13.66
C ALA A 55 -4.13 -6.85 -12.98
N LEU A 56 -4.01 -6.88 -11.65
CA LEU A 56 -3.21 -5.92 -10.88
C LEU A 56 -1.74 -5.95 -11.28
N ARG A 57 -1.15 -7.14 -11.44
CA ARG A 57 0.24 -7.28 -11.90
C ARG A 57 0.43 -6.76 -13.32
N ALA A 58 -0.51 -7.03 -14.22
CA ALA A 58 -0.49 -6.50 -15.58
C ALA A 58 -0.59 -4.98 -15.60
N LEU A 59 -1.47 -4.40 -14.77
CA LEU A 59 -1.61 -2.96 -14.60
C LEU A 59 -0.31 -2.33 -14.08
N ALA A 60 0.28 -2.89 -13.01
CA ALA A 60 1.54 -2.41 -12.46
C ALA A 60 2.70 -2.50 -13.46
N ALA A 61 2.73 -3.53 -14.31
CA ALA A 61 3.75 -3.66 -15.35
C ALA A 61 3.54 -2.70 -16.53
N ALA A 62 2.29 -2.42 -16.90
CA ALA A 62 1.97 -1.55 -18.01
C ALA A 62 2.12 -0.06 -17.66
N ASP A 63 1.78 0.32 -16.43
CA ASP A 63 1.74 1.73 -16.00
C ASP A 63 2.11 1.91 -14.52
N ALA A 64 3.36 1.57 -14.18
CA ALA A 64 3.89 1.63 -12.81
C ALA A 64 3.91 3.04 -12.21
N VAL A 65 4.09 4.06 -13.06
CA VAL A 65 4.19 5.49 -12.66
C VAL A 65 2.88 6.25 -12.89
N GLY A 66 1.87 5.62 -13.48
CA GLY A 66 0.56 6.22 -13.68
C GLY A 66 -0.20 6.40 -12.37
N VAL A 67 -1.04 7.42 -12.34
CA VAL A 67 -1.96 7.67 -11.22
C VAL A 67 -3.22 6.84 -11.44
N HIS A 68 -3.52 5.99 -10.47
CA HIS A 68 -4.68 5.11 -10.47
C HIS A 68 -5.66 5.53 -9.36
N VAL A 69 -6.94 5.24 -9.56
CA VAL A 69 -7.96 5.51 -8.55
C VAL A 69 -8.21 4.24 -7.74
N LEU A 70 -7.95 4.31 -6.43
CA LEU A 70 -8.32 3.27 -5.48
C LEU A 70 -9.62 3.65 -4.78
N THR A 71 -10.61 2.76 -4.81
CA THR A 71 -11.83 2.88 -4.01
C THR A 71 -11.84 1.77 -2.95
N LEU A 72 -11.88 2.17 -1.69
CA LEU A 72 -11.99 1.26 -0.56
C LEU A 72 -13.43 0.79 -0.36
N ALA A 73 -13.61 -0.32 0.37
CA ALA A 73 -14.93 -0.89 0.64
C ALA A 73 -15.85 0.02 1.47
N ASP A 74 -15.29 0.99 2.20
CA ASP A 74 -16.02 2.01 2.95
C ASP A 74 -16.38 3.25 2.11
N GLY A 75 -16.04 3.26 0.82
CA GLY A 75 -16.34 4.33 -0.12
C GLY A 75 -15.29 5.43 -0.19
N ARG A 76 -14.20 5.38 0.60
CA ARG A 76 -13.09 6.34 0.46
C ARG A 76 -12.38 6.14 -0.88
N ILE A 77 -11.99 7.26 -1.50
CA ILE A 77 -11.34 7.29 -2.81
C ILE A 77 -9.97 7.95 -2.66
N PHE A 78 -8.94 7.33 -3.21
CA PHE A 78 -7.57 7.83 -3.20
C PHE A 78 -6.99 7.81 -4.61
N ASN A 79 -6.22 8.85 -4.96
CA ASN A 79 -5.32 8.81 -6.10
C ASN A 79 -4.02 8.19 -5.64
N VAL A 80 -3.60 7.12 -6.30
CA VAL A 80 -2.47 6.30 -5.86
C VAL A 80 -1.53 5.97 -7.01
N GLN A 81 -0.28 5.77 -6.68
CA GLN A 81 0.71 5.12 -7.53
C GLN A 81 1.16 3.81 -6.87
N PHE A 82 1.71 2.89 -7.66
CA PHE A 82 2.37 1.71 -7.10
C PHE A 82 3.61 2.14 -6.32
N ALA A 83 3.78 1.61 -5.11
CA ALA A 83 4.95 1.90 -4.30
C ALA A 83 6.25 1.42 -5.00
N PRO A 84 7.39 2.09 -4.78
CA PRO A 84 8.66 1.64 -5.33
C PRO A 84 9.07 0.27 -4.76
N GLY A 85 9.85 -0.49 -5.53
CA GLY A 85 10.30 -1.83 -5.14
C GLY A 85 9.32 -2.91 -5.55
N GLU A 86 8.83 -3.70 -4.59
CA GLU A 86 7.86 -4.78 -4.84
C GLU A 86 6.46 -4.35 -4.38
N PRO A 87 5.65 -3.74 -5.26
CA PRO A 87 4.33 -3.23 -4.90
C PRO A 87 3.28 -4.33 -4.71
N ILE A 88 3.52 -5.55 -5.23
CA ILE A 88 2.56 -6.65 -5.19
C ILE A 88 3.26 -7.95 -4.80
N GLU A 89 3.10 -8.34 -3.54
CA GLU A 89 3.46 -9.67 -3.05
C GLU A 89 2.20 -10.53 -2.94
N ALA A 90 2.31 -11.82 -3.26
CA ALA A 90 1.20 -12.74 -3.09
C ALA A 90 1.65 -14.18 -2.91
N THR A 91 0.98 -14.89 -2.02
CA THR A 91 1.16 -16.32 -1.77
C THR A 91 -0.19 -17.05 -1.90
N PRO A 92 -0.22 -18.24 -2.49
CA PRO A 92 -1.46 -18.99 -2.60
C PRO A 92 -1.87 -19.53 -1.22
N LEU A 93 -3.18 -19.55 -0.92
CA LEU A 93 -3.69 -20.00 0.39
C LEU A 93 -3.35 -21.48 0.68
N ALA A 94 -3.23 -22.30 -0.36
CA ALA A 94 -2.68 -23.66 -0.29
C ALA A 94 -1.85 -23.92 -1.54
N ARG A 95 -1.36 -25.15 -1.76
CA ARG A 95 -0.52 -25.52 -2.91
C ARG A 95 -1.28 -26.35 -3.94
N PRO A 96 -2.23 -25.78 -4.70
CA PRO A 96 -2.80 -26.46 -5.85
C PRO A 96 -1.77 -26.53 -6.97
N GLU A 97 -1.76 -27.64 -7.72
CA GLU A 97 -0.87 -27.79 -8.87
C GLU A 97 -1.23 -26.82 -10.01
N LEU A 98 -2.53 -26.60 -10.23
CA LEU A 98 -3.05 -25.69 -11.25
C LEU A 98 -4.21 -24.84 -10.68
N PRO A 99 -3.93 -23.71 -10.02
CA PRO A 99 -4.97 -22.87 -9.45
C PRO A 99 -5.82 -22.19 -10.54
N PRO A 100 -7.16 -22.28 -10.48
CA PRO A 100 -8.05 -21.50 -11.33
C PRO A 100 -7.95 -20.00 -11.00
N ASP A 101 -8.56 -19.15 -11.83
CA ASP A 101 -8.51 -17.70 -11.61
C ASP A 101 -9.33 -17.23 -10.39
N SER A 102 -10.30 -18.01 -9.94
CA SER A 102 -11.03 -17.77 -8.69
C SER A 102 -10.29 -18.30 -7.45
N TYR A 103 -9.06 -18.79 -7.59
CA TYR A 103 -8.33 -19.36 -6.46
C TYR A 103 -7.86 -18.23 -5.52
N PRO A 104 -8.05 -18.36 -4.19
CA PRO A 104 -7.69 -17.32 -3.24
C PRO A 104 -6.19 -17.24 -3.00
N TYR A 105 -5.68 -16.01 -3.02
CA TYR A 105 -4.32 -15.64 -2.65
C TYR A 105 -4.32 -14.70 -1.46
N ILE A 106 -3.32 -14.86 -0.60
CA ILE A 106 -2.97 -13.90 0.44
C ILE A 106 -2.02 -12.91 -0.22
N ALA A 107 -2.44 -11.67 -0.41
CA ALA A 107 -1.65 -10.66 -1.08
C ALA A 107 -1.37 -9.45 -0.19
N THR A 108 -0.26 -8.80 -0.46
CA THR A 108 0.11 -7.50 0.08
C THR A 108 0.29 -6.56 -1.12
N LEU A 109 -0.55 -5.54 -1.19
CA LEU A 109 -0.52 -4.50 -2.20
C LEU A 109 -0.05 -3.20 -1.53
N ARG A 110 1.07 -2.66 -2.01
CA ARG A 110 1.68 -1.44 -1.50
C ARG A 110 1.50 -0.31 -2.51
N LEU A 111 0.82 0.74 -2.07
CA LEU A 111 0.49 1.91 -2.85
C LEU A 111 0.95 3.16 -2.12
N ILE A 112 1.06 4.28 -2.84
CA ILE A 112 1.38 5.59 -2.29
C ILE A 112 0.37 6.60 -2.80
N GLU A 113 -0.22 7.38 -1.90
CA GLU A 113 -1.10 8.51 -2.23
C GLU A 113 -0.29 9.64 -2.88
N VAL A 114 -0.82 10.17 -3.99
CA VAL A 114 -0.19 11.23 -4.81
C VAL A 114 -1.08 12.44 -5.03
#